data_AF-A0A6A5W384-F1
#
_entry.id   AF-A0A6A5W384-F1
#
_cell.length_a   1.000
_cell.length_b   1.000
_cell.length_c   1.000
_cell.angle_alpha   90.00
_cell.angle_beta   90.00
_cell.angle_gamma   90.00
#
_symmetry.space_group_name_H-M   'P 1'
#
loop_
_entity.id
_entity.type
_entity.pdbx_description
1 polymer ?
#
loop_
_entity_poly.entity_id
_entity_poly.type
_entity_poly.pdbx_seq_one_letter_code
_entity_poly.pdbx_strand_id
1 'polypeptide(L)'
;MPSPSSILLGVQALPPALFGAFILYDPTKIGFDNVPVALAHVVGFSSLGISAANIFAMMQGRRARHQFMLMSFPMRLAAAWVFWLDGEQVRGGMIWDFVNAWLNLGIVAWEWR
;
A
#
# COMPACT_ATOMS: atom_id res chain seq x y z
N MET A 1 -1.35 9.43 -22.31
CA MET A 1 -1.73 10.04 -21.02
C MET A 1 -1.77 8.95 -19.96
N PRO A 2 -1.31 9.20 -18.73
CA PRO A 2 -1.39 8.20 -17.66
C PRO A 2 -2.86 7.86 -17.39
N SER A 3 -3.19 6.57 -17.39
CA SER A 3 -4.55 6.10 -17.09
C SER A 3 -4.86 6.20 -15.59
N PRO A 4 -6.14 6.33 -15.19
CA PRO A 4 -6.55 6.31 -13.78
C PRO A 4 -5.90 5.19 -12.95
N SER A 5 -5.82 3.97 -13.49
CA SER A 5 -5.16 2.84 -12.81
C SER A 5 -3.67 3.06 -12.55
N SER A 6 -2.95 3.65 -13.50
CA SER A 6 -1.53 4.00 -13.33
C SER A 6 -1.33 5.11 -12.30
N ILE A 7 -2.20 6.13 -12.31
CA ILE A 7 -2.13 7.24 -11.35
C ILE A 7 -2.39 6.74 -9.94
N LEU A 8 -3.45 5.95 -9.74
CA LEU A 8 -3.81 5.42 -8.43
C LEU A 8 -2.69 4.54 -7.87
N LEU A 9 -2.12 3.63 -8.68
CA LEU A 9 -1.00 2.80 -8.27
C LEU A 9 0.24 3.64 -7.89
N GLY A 10 0.52 4.71 -8.62
CA GLY A 10 1.59 5.66 -8.29
C GLY A 10 1.36 6.34 -6.93
N VAL A 11 0.14 6.81 -6.66
CA VAL A 11 -0.22 7.40 -5.35
C VAL A 11 -0.12 6.36 -4.24
N GLN A 12 -0.58 5.13 -4.49
CA GLN A 12 -0.53 4.02 -3.54
C GLN A 12 0.89 3.57 -3.19
N ALA A 13 1.88 3.86 -4.05
CA ALA A 13 3.28 3.56 -3.79
C ALA A 13 3.92 4.49 -2.75
N LEU A 14 3.38 5.70 -2.53
CA LEU A 14 4.02 6.72 -1.69
C LEU A 14 4.04 6.36 -0.21
N PRO A 15 2.91 5.99 0.45
CA PRO A 15 2.94 5.66 1.87
C PRO A 15 3.87 4.50 2.24
N PRO A 16 3.86 3.33 1.54
CA PRO A 16 4.78 2.25 1.88
C PRO A 16 6.25 2.62 1.59
N ALA A 17 6.52 3.48 0.60
CA ALA A 17 7.87 4.02 0.38
C ALA A 17 8.33 4.87 1.57
N LEU A 18 7.52 5.86 1.97
CA LEU A 18 7.85 6.75 3.07
C LEU A 18 7.98 5.98 4.38
N PHE A 19 7.03 5.11 4.68
CA PHE A 19 7.05 4.28 5.87
C PHE A 19 8.30 3.39 5.92
N GLY A 20 8.60 2.67 4.84
CA GLY A 20 9.80 1.84 4.76
C GLY A 20 11.10 2.64 4.90
N ALA A 21 11.18 3.81 4.24
CA ALA A 21 12.33 4.70 4.34
C ALA A 21 12.52 5.24 5.78
N PHE A 22 11.44 5.63 6.46
CA PHE A 22 11.51 6.11 7.84
C PHE A 22 11.91 4.99 8.81
N ILE A 23 11.45 3.74 8.62
CA ILE A 23 11.91 2.61 9.46
C ILE A 23 13.42 2.42 9.34
N LEU A 24 13.95 2.49 8.12
CA LEU A 24 15.37 2.22 7.86
C LEU A 24 16.28 3.41 8.23
N TYR A 25 15.80 4.64 8.12
CA TYR A 25 16.58 5.84 8.41
C TYR A 25 16.51 6.25 9.88
N ASP A 26 15.31 6.28 10.46
CA ASP A 26 15.07 6.78 11.81
C ASP A 26 13.80 6.13 12.40
N PRO A 27 13.90 4.87 12.88
CA PRO A 27 12.75 4.09 13.34
C PRO A 27 12.04 4.74 14.54
N THR A 28 12.73 5.60 15.30
CA THR A 28 12.16 6.29 16.46
C THR A 28 11.03 7.25 16.08
N LYS A 29 11.07 7.85 14.89
CA LYS A 29 10.06 8.81 14.41
C LYS A 29 8.70 8.20 14.09
N ILE A 30 8.63 6.88 14.00
CA ILE A 30 7.43 6.15 13.58
C ILE A 30 7.09 5.00 14.55
N GLY A 31 7.64 5.03 15.77
CA GLY A 31 7.30 4.08 16.83
C GLY A 31 7.94 2.69 16.70
N PHE A 32 9.07 2.58 15.98
CA PHE A 32 9.86 1.35 15.85
C PHE A 32 11.10 1.35 16.78
N ASP A 33 11.10 2.17 17.81
CA ASP A 33 12.20 2.36 18.77
C ASP A 33 12.48 1.10 19.62
N ASN A 34 11.44 0.33 19.94
CA ASN A 34 11.53 -0.87 20.77
C ASN A 34 11.58 -2.19 19.98
N VAL A 35 11.73 -2.11 18.65
CA VAL A 35 11.75 -3.27 17.77
C VAL A 35 13.18 -3.72 17.50
N PRO A 36 13.50 -5.03 17.57
CA PRO A 36 14.81 -5.54 17.16
C PRO A 36 15.20 -5.03 15.76
N VAL A 37 16.44 -4.56 15.60
CA VAL A 37 16.94 -3.97 14.34
C VAL A 37 16.69 -4.88 13.13
N ALA A 38 16.86 -6.20 13.31
CA ALA A 38 16.57 -7.17 12.25
C ALA A 38 15.09 -7.14 11.80
N LEU A 39 14.14 -7.03 12.73
CA LEU A 39 12.71 -6.93 12.41
C LEU A 39 12.39 -5.58 11.77
N ALA A 40 12.98 -4.49 12.25
CA ALA A 40 12.84 -3.17 11.62
C ALA A 40 13.32 -3.22 10.16
N HIS A 41 14.47 -3.83 9.87
CA HIS A 41 14.94 -4.01 8.50
C HIS A 41 13.98 -4.84 7.65
N VAL A 42 13.48 -5.97 8.17
CA VAL A 42 12.52 -6.82 7.43
C VAL A 42 11.26 -6.04 7.07
N VAL A 43 10.67 -5.31 8.02
CA VAL A 43 9.45 -4.51 7.76
C VAL A 43 9.77 -3.38 6.79
N GLY A 44 10.88 -2.65 7.01
CA GLY A 44 11.29 -1.53 6.16
C GLY A 44 11.49 -1.94 4.70
N PHE A 45 12.28 -2.98 4.45
CA PHE A 45 12.49 -3.50 3.09
C PHE A 45 11.23 -4.12 2.49
N SER A 46 10.37 -4.77 3.29
CA SER A 46 9.09 -5.27 2.81
C SER A 46 8.17 -4.14 2.35
N SER A 47 8.10 -3.04 3.10
CA SER A 47 7.33 -1.85 2.72
C SER A 47 7.89 -1.20 1.45
N LEU A 48 9.21 -1.05 1.33
CA LEU A 48 9.85 -0.59 0.09
C LEU A 48 9.54 -1.53 -1.10
N GLY A 49 9.55 -2.85 -0.86
CA GLY A 49 9.18 -3.85 -1.87
C GLY A 49 7.73 -3.70 -2.35
N ILE A 50 6.79 -3.45 -1.44
CA ILE A 50 5.38 -3.17 -1.79
C ILE A 50 5.28 -1.88 -2.62
N SER A 51 6.03 -0.84 -2.27
CA SER A 51 6.09 0.38 -3.07
C SER A 51 6.61 0.11 -4.48
N ALA A 52 7.72 -0.61 -4.60
CA ALA A 52 8.29 -1.01 -5.88
C ALA A 52 7.32 -1.85 -6.71
N ALA A 53 6.55 -2.75 -6.09
CA ALA A 53 5.53 -3.53 -6.78
C ALA A 53 4.41 -2.64 -7.36
N ASN A 54 3.96 -1.62 -6.63
CA ASN A 54 2.99 -0.65 -7.14
C ASN A 54 3.56 0.17 -8.31
N ILE A 55 4.82 0.62 -8.22
CA ILE A 55 5.52 1.33 -9.30
C ILE A 55 5.68 0.43 -10.54
N PHE A 56 6.05 -0.83 -10.34
CA PHE A 56 6.17 -1.77 -11.45
C PHE A 56 4.81 -2.02 -12.10
N ALA A 57 3.77 -2.24 -11.28
CA ALA A 57 2.41 -2.43 -11.75
C ALA A 57 1.92 -1.22 -12.55
N MET A 58 2.10 0.03 -12.09
CA MET A 58 1.63 1.22 -12.82
C MET A 58 2.20 1.35 -14.24
N MET A 59 3.38 0.75 -14.49
CA MET A 59 4.06 0.72 -15.79
C MET A 59 3.61 -0.44 -16.70
N GLN A 60 2.94 -1.45 -16.16
CA GLN A 60 2.47 -2.60 -16.94
C GLN A 60 1.31 -2.25 -17.86
N GLY A 61 1.00 -3.11 -18.82
CA GLY A 61 -0.21 -3.01 -19.65
C GLY A 61 -1.50 -3.08 -18.81
N ARG A 62 -2.59 -2.52 -19.35
CA ARG A 62 -3.89 -2.37 -18.65
C ARG A 62 -4.38 -3.66 -17.98
N ARG A 63 -4.33 -4.80 -18.67
CA ARG A 63 -4.77 -6.10 -18.13
C ARG A 63 -3.99 -6.49 -16.86
N ALA A 64 -2.67 -6.35 -16.89
CA ALA A 64 -1.82 -6.69 -15.76
C ALA A 64 -2.03 -5.73 -14.58
N ARG A 65 -2.23 -4.42 -14.85
CA ARG A 65 -2.61 -3.44 -13.83
C ARG A 65 -3.91 -3.83 -13.13
N HIS A 66 -4.94 -4.14 -13.91
CA HIS A 66 -6.24 -4.53 -13.37
C HIS A 66 -6.16 -5.80 -12.54
N GLN A 67 -5.41 -6.81 -13.01
CA GLN A 67 -5.18 -8.03 -12.24
C GLN A 67 -4.46 -7.73 -10.91
N PHE A 68 -3.43 -6.89 -10.91
CA PHE A 68 -2.76 -6.48 -9.68
C PHE A 68 -3.69 -5.73 -8.72
N MET A 69 -4.52 -4.81 -9.23
CA MET A 69 -5.50 -4.06 -8.43
C MET A 69 -6.59 -4.98 -7.84
N LEU A 70 -7.06 -5.97 -8.61
CA LEU A 70 -8.03 -6.97 -8.13
C LEU A 70 -7.41 -7.93 -7.12
N MET A 71 -6.17 -8.36 -7.32
CA MET A 71 -5.45 -9.23 -6.38
C MET A 71 -5.10 -8.52 -5.06
N SER A 72 -4.85 -7.21 -5.11
CA SER A 72 -4.60 -6.41 -3.90
C SER A 72 -5.87 -6.07 -3.12
N PHE A 73 -7.05 -6.15 -3.73
CA PHE A 73 -8.34 -5.87 -3.07
C PHE A 73 -8.55 -6.68 -1.77
N PRO A 74 -8.49 -8.03 -1.76
CA PRO A 74 -8.71 -8.80 -0.53
C PRO A 74 -7.64 -8.52 0.53
N MET A 75 -6.39 -8.30 0.11
CA MET A 75 -5.29 -7.98 1.02
C MET A 75 -5.49 -6.62 1.71
N ARG A 76 -5.98 -5.62 0.96
CA ARG A 76 -6.32 -4.31 1.52
C ARG A 76 -7.49 -4.38 2.49
N LEU A 77 -8.53 -5.16 2.19
CA LEU A 77 -9.62 -5.36 3.15
C LEU A 77 -9.15 -6.09 4.42
N ALA A 78 -8.28 -7.09 4.29
CA ALA A 78 -7.68 -7.76 5.43
C ALA A 78 -6.82 -6.80 6.27
N ALA A 79 -6.01 -5.95 5.63
CA ALA A 79 -5.23 -4.93 6.33
C ALA A 79 -6.12 -3.92 7.05
N ALA A 80 -7.18 -3.43 6.39
CA ALA A 80 -8.15 -2.53 7.01
C ALA A 80 -8.83 -3.17 8.23
N TRP A 81 -9.18 -4.45 8.13
CA TRP A 81 -9.74 -5.21 9.25
C TRP A 81 -8.75 -5.31 10.42
N VAL A 82 -7.48 -5.65 10.16
CA VAL A 82 -6.45 -5.73 11.21
C VAL A 82 -6.28 -4.37 11.90
N PHE A 83 -6.11 -3.29 11.13
CA PHE A 83 -5.97 -1.93 11.70
C PHE A 83 -7.21 -1.44 12.45
N TRP A 84 -8.40 -1.96 12.11
CA TRP A 84 -9.61 -1.67 12.87
C TRP A 84 -9.56 -2.30 14.27
N LEU A 85 -9.05 -3.53 14.37
CA LEU A 85 -8.89 -4.24 15.65
C LEU A 85 -7.81 -3.64 16.55
N ASP A 86 -6.79 -3.03 15.98
CA ASP A 86 -5.66 -2.43 16.70
C ASP A 86 -6.01 -1.09 17.39
N GLY A 87 -7.22 -0.54 17.16
CA GLY A 87 -7.77 0.59 17.91
C GLY A 87 -7.58 1.97 17.26
N GLU A 88 -7.94 3.03 18.00
CA GLU A 88 -8.07 4.38 17.41
C GLU A 88 -6.75 4.98 16.89
N GLN A 89 -5.62 4.60 17.47
CA GLN A 89 -4.31 5.18 17.15
C GLN A 89 -3.82 4.81 15.74
N VAL A 90 -4.38 3.75 15.13
CA VAL A 90 -4.05 3.26 13.78
C VAL A 90 -5.22 3.35 12.81
N ARG A 91 -6.28 4.12 13.14
CA ARG A 91 -7.42 4.39 12.24
C ARG A 91 -7.01 4.93 10.87
N GLY A 92 -5.89 5.65 10.78
CA GLY A 92 -5.35 6.12 9.51
C GLY A 92 -5.07 4.98 8.54
N GLY A 93 -4.47 3.88 9.02
CA GLY A 93 -4.22 2.67 8.23
C GLY A 93 -5.51 1.99 7.78
N MET A 94 -6.47 1.84 8.71
CA MET A 94 -7.79 1.29 8.40
C MET A 94 -8.48 2.04 7.27
N ILE A 95 -8.61 3.38 7.41
CA ILE A 95 -9.27 4.22 6.41
C ILE A 95 -8.54 4.15 5.08
N TRP A 96 -7.20 4.24 5.11
CA TRP A 96 -6.38 4.18 3.91
C TRP A 96 -6.62 2.89 3.12
N ASP A 97 -6.50 1.73 3.76
CA ASP A 97 -6.62 0.46 3.05
C ASP A 97 -8.06 0.15 2.64
N PHE A 98 -9.05 0.52 3.45
CA PHE A 98 -10.46 0.39 3.09
C PHE A 98 -10.80 1.21 1.85
N VAL A 99 -10.44 2.50 1.84
CA VAL A 99 -10.70 3.40 0.71
C VAL A 99 -9.98 2.89 -0.55
N ASN A 100 -8.71 2.51 -0.43
CA ASN A 100 -7.95 2.04 -1.59
C ASN A 100 -8.43 0.69 -2.14
N ALA A 101 -8.98 -0.18 -1.30
CA ALA A 101 -9.64 -1.40 -1.78
C ALA A 101 -10.79 -1.04 -2.74
N TRP A 102 -11.70 -0.16 -2.31
CA TRP A 102 -12.83 0.25 -3.12
C TRP A 102 -12.42 1.08 -4.35
N LEU A 103 -11.40 1.94 -4.23
CA LEU A 103 -10.84 2.65 -5.38
C LEU A 103 -10.24 1.68 -6.42
N ASN A 104 -9.58 0.61 -5.98
CA ASN A 104 -9.05 -0.40 -6.89
C ASN A 104 -10.17 -1.06 -7.70
N LEU A 105 -11.23 -1.49 -7.03
CA LEU A 105 -12.39 -2.10 -7.68
C LEU A 105 -13.10 -1.10 -8.62
N GLY A 106 -13.32 0.13 -8.14
CA GLY A 106 -14.01 1.18 -8.88
C GLY A 106 -13.28 1.59 -10.15
N ILE A 107 -11.95 1.78 -10.09
CA ILE A 107 -11.16 2.09 -11.29
C ILE A 107 -11.12 0.93 -12.27
N VAL A 108 -11.00 -0.31 -11.81
CA VAL A 108 -11.06 -1.48 -12.71
C VAL A 108 -12.40 -1.54 -13.42
N ALA A 109 -13.51 -1.38 -12.69
CA ALA A 109 -14.85 -1.38 -13.26
C ALA A 109 -15.08 -0.19 -14.23
N TRP A 110 -14.55 0.98 -13.91
CA TRP A 110 -14.62 2.18 -14.75
C TRP A 110 -13.85 2.00 -16.05
N GLU A 111 -12.59 1.59 -15.96
CA GLU A 111 -11.75 1.39 -17.12
C GLU A 111 -12.23 0.21 -17.96
N TRP A 112 -12.98 -0.75 -17.40
CA TRP A 112 -13.55 -1.88 -18.16
C TRP A 112 -14.59 -1.50 -19.21
N ARG A 113 -15.22 -0.33 -19.05
CA ARG A 113 -16.13 0.26 -20.03
C ARG A 113 -15.36 0.87 -21.20
#